data_AF-A0A401V4S5-F1
#
_entry.id   AF-A0A401V4S5-F1
#
_cell.length_a   1.000
_cell.length_b   1.000
_cell.length_c   1.000
_cell.angle_alpha   90.00
_cell.angle_beta   90.00
_cell.angle_gamma   90.00
#
_symmetry.space_group_name_H-M   'P 1'
#
loop_
_entity.id
_entity.type
_entity.pdbx_description
1 polymer ?
#
loop_
_entity_poly.entity_id
_entity_poly.type
_entity_poly.pdbx_seq_one_letter_code
_entity_poly.pdbx_strand_id
1 'polypeptide(L)'
;MVREVDWSKWLRTPRGWVRVPPAACPAGHRWTSTGPGRPSERFVTCGCTIDRHHTLWVCPACGMHCAEGCRDVRMWAGSTVSVGITVDRRGRV
;
A
#
# COMPACT_ATOMS: atom_id res chain seq x y z
N MET A 1 -4.83 0.54 25.94
CA MET A 1 -5.85 1.10 25.03
C MET A 1 -5.87 0.23 23.79
N VAL A 2 -6.88 -0.62 23.63
CA VAL A 2 -7.06 -1.42 22.42
C VAL A 2 -7.47 -0.45 21.32
N ARG A 3 -6.64 -0.27 20.29
CA ARG A 3 -7.05 0.48 19.09
C ARG A 3 -8.20 -0.30 18.47
N GLU A 4 -9.39 0.30 18.43
CA GLU A 4 -10.52 -0.28 17.69
C GLU A 4 -10.08 -0.54 16.25
N VAL A 5 -10.30 -1.76 15.79
CA VAL A 5 -10.01 -2.13 14.42
C VAL A 5 -11.15 -1.60 13.56
N ASP A 6 -10.83 -0.69 12.66
CA ASP A 6 -11.78 -0.23 11.65
C ASP A 6 -12.01 -1.34 10.61
N TRP A 7 -13.04 -2.15 10.85
CA TRP A 7 -13.40 -3.28 10.00
C TRP A 7 -13.88 -2.87 8.60
N SER A 8 -14.24 -1.60 8.36
CA SER A 8 -14.61 -1.12 7.02
C SER A 8 -13.45 -1.19 6.03
N LYS A 9 -12.20 -1.19 6.54
CA LYS A 9 -10.98 -1.33 5.75
C LYS A 9 -10.57 -2.78 5.51
N TRP A 10 -11.39 -3.77 5.86
CA TRP A 10 -11.04 -5.18 5.73
C TRP A 10 -12.07 -5.95 4.93
N LEU A 11 -11.59 -6.79 4.01
CA LEU A 11 -12.38 -7.73 3.23
C LEU A 11 -12.18 -9.14 3.78
N ARG A 12 -13.29 -9.85 4.04
CA ARG A 12 -13.24 -11.26 4.39
C ARG A 12 -13.02 -12.10 3.14
N THR A 13 -12.01 -12.96 3.16
CA THR A 13 -11.69 -13.93 2.10
C THR A 13 -11.69 -15.34 2.67
N PRO A 14 -11.75 -16.40 1.85
CA PRO A 14 -11.63 -17.78 2.33
C PRO A 14 -10.34 -18.08 3.10
N ARG A 15 -9.28 -17.28 2.90
CA ARG A 15 -7.96 -17.44 3.53
C ARG A 15 -7.75 -16.53 4.75
N GLY A 16 -8.75 -15.72 5.12
CA GLY A 16 -8.66 -14.76 6.23
C GLY A 16 -9.05 -13.35 5.81
N TRP A 17 -8.56 -12.35 6.56
CA TRP A 17 -8.85 -10.93 6.32
C TRP A 17 -7.71 -10.27 5.57
N VAL A 18 -8.06 -9.44 4.59
CA VAL A 18 -7.11 -8.66 3.79
C VAL A 18 -7.58 -7.21 3.75
N ARG A 19 -6.69 -6.22 3.73
CA ARG A 19 -7.15 -4.83 3.69
C ARG A 19 -7.81 -4.48 2.37
N VAL A 20 -8.83 -3.64 2.41
CA VAL A 20 -9.44 -3.09 1.20
C VAL A 20 -8.43 -2.12 0.61
N PRO A 21 -7.98 -2.35 -0.64
CA PRO A 21 -7.04 -1.44 -1.25
C PRO A 21 -7.77 -0.13 -1.63
N PRO A 22 -7.06 1.01 -1.72
CA PRO A 22 -7.58 2.27 -2.26
C PRO A 22 -8.33 2.14 -3.60
N ALA A 23 -9.04 3.19 -4.00
CA ALA A 23 -9.86 3.15 -5.22
C ALA A 23 -9.05 2.89 -6.50
N ALA A 24 -7.81 3.40 -6.58
CA ALA A 24 -6.97 3.30 -7.77
C ALA A 24 -5.49 3.53 -7.46
N CYS A 25 -4.64 3.14 -8.39
CA CYS A 25 -3.25 3.55 -8.46
C CYS A 25 -3.16 5.06 -8.74
N PRO A 26 -2.20 5.79 -8.14
CA PRO A 26 -1.92 7.19 -8.46
C PRO A 26 -1.56 7.43 -9.94
N ALA A 27 -1.09 6.40 -10.65
CA ALA A 27 -0.86 6.43 -12.09
C ALA A 27 -2.15 6.29 -12.94
N GLY A 28 -3.33 6.21 -12.32
CA GLY A 28 -4.63 6.16 -13.00
C GLY A 28 -5.20 4.76 -13.26
N HIS A 29 -4.49 3.68 -12.89
CA HIS A 29 -5.00 2.32 -13.04
C HIS A 29 -6.02 1.97 -11.95
N ARG A 30 -7.18 1.43 -12.35
CA ARG A 30 -8.19 0.92 -11.40
C ARG A 30 -7.76 -0.39 -10.77
N TRP A 31 -8.08 -0.56 -9.49
CA TRP A 31 -7.84 -1.80 -8.76
C TRP A 31 -9.12 -2.61 -8.63
N THR A 32 -8.98 -3.94 -8.59
CA THR A 32 -10.08 -4.81 -8.20
C THR A 32 -9.95 -5.18 -6.73
N SER A 33 -11.09 -5.36 -6.06
CA SER A 33 -11.10 -5.80 -4.67
C SER A 33 -10.70 -7.27 -4.53
N THR A 34 -10.77 -8.07 -5.59
CA THR A 34 -10.42 -9.50 -5.60
C THR A 34 -9.84 -9.91 -6.96
N GLY A 35 -9.09 -11.03 -7.01
CA GLY A 35 -8.57 -11.59 -8.26
C GLY A 35 -7.29 -10.92 -8.79
N PRO A 36 -6.94 -11.10 -10.08
CA PRO A 36 -5.66 -10.70 -10.65
C PRO A 36 -5.47 -9.18 -10.78
N GLY A 37 -6.53 -8.39 -10.75
CA GLY A 37 -6.47 -6.91 -10.73
C GLY A 37 -6.24 -6.31 -9.35
N ARG A 38 -6.13 -7.15 -8.31
CA ARG A 38 -5.96 -6.70 -6.93
C ARG A 38 -4.47 -6.39 -6.67
N PRO A 39 -4.14 -5.22 -6.13
CA PRO A 39 -2.77 -4.91 -5.75
C PRO A 39 -2.28 -5.81 -4.63
N SER A 40 -0.98 -6.09 -4.65
CA SER A 40 -0.33 -6.84 -3.58
C SER A 40 -0.12 -5.95 -2.36
N GLU A 41 -0.54 -6.42 -1.18
CA GLU A 41 -0.30 -5.74 0.10
C GLU A 41 1.12 -6.04 0.59
N ARG A 42 1.81 -4.99 1.04
CA ARG A 42 3.10 -5.02 1.72
C ARG A 42 3.11 -3.95 2.82
N PHE A 43 4.23 -3.79 3.49
CA PHE A 43 4.50 -2.64 4.34
C PHE A 43 5.72 -1.90 3.83
N VAL A 44 5.79 -0.60 4.10
CA VAL A 44 6.98 0.21 3.87
C VAL A 44 7.34 0.95 5.14
N THR A 45 8.63 1.01 5.46
CA THR A 45 9.14 1.86 6.53
C THR A 45 9.45 3.24 5.96
N CYS A 46 8.94 4.30 6.58
CA CYS A 46 9.07 5.68 6.15
C CYS A 46 9.36 6.61 7.33
N GLY A 47 10.17 7.64 7.12
CA GLY A 47 10.44 8.68 8.12
C GLY A 47 9.34 9.71 8.33
N CYS A 48 8.22 9.67 7.59
CA CYS A 48 7.23 10.76 7.57
C CYS A 48 6.23 10.75 8.76
N THR A 49 6.17 9.67 9.53
CA THR A 49 5.29 9.51 10.71
C THR A 49 6.04 8.88 11.87
N ILE A 50 5.50 9.03 13.09
CA ILE A 50 6.07 8.43 14.32
C ILE A 50 6.03 6.90 14.25
N ASP A 51 4.92 6.33 13.77
CA ASP A 51 4.76 4.87 13.62
C ASP A 51 5.74 4.27 12.60
N ARG A 52 6.25 5.10 11.69
CA ARG A 52 7.20 4.78 10.62
C ARG A 52 6.78 3.66 9.67
N HIS A 53 5.62 3.04 9.83
CA HIS A 53 5.15 1.94 9.00
C HIS A 53 3.87 2.35 8.28
N HIS A 54 3.86 2.16 6.96
CA HIS A 54 2.69 2.39 6.13
C HIS A 54 2.30 1.12 5.39
N THR A 55 1.00 0.94 5.20
CA THR A 55 0.48 -0.07 4.28
C THR A 55 0.92 0.30 2.88
N LEU A 56 1.52 -0.65 2.17
CA LEU A 56 2.00 -0.47 0.81
C LEU A 56 1.21 -1.36 -0.14
N TRP A 57 0.83 -0.81 -1.28
CA TRP A 57 0.11 -1.48 -2.35
C TRP A 57 0.96 -1.46 -3.61
N VAL A 58 1.19 -2.62 -4.22
CA VAL A 58 1.91 -2.71 -5.50
C VAL A 58 0.91 -2.90 -6.62
N CYS A 59 0.86 -1.93 -7.54
CA CYS A 59 -0.05 -1.98 -8.67
C CYS A 59 0.35 -3.12 -9.63
N PRO A 60 -0.57 -4.04 -9.99
CA PRO A 60 -0.23 -5.15 -10.88
C PRO A 60 -0.06 -4.71 -12.35
N ALA A 61 -0.65 -3.57 -12.75
CA ALA A 61 -0.60 -3.08 -14.13
C ALA A 61 0.70 -2.33 -14.45
N CYS A 62 1.21 -1.51 -13.51
CA CYS A 62 2.37 -0.64 -13.76
C CYS A 62 3.52 -0.84 -12.77
N GLY A 63 3.36 -1.68 -11.75
CA GLY A 63 4.39 -1.93 -10.74
C GLY A 63 4.64 -0.78 -9.76
N MET A 64 3.83 0.28 -9.79
CA MET A 64 3.97 1.41 -8.85
C MET A 64 3.66 0.99 -7.42
N HIS A 65 4.53 1.38 -6.49
CA HIS A 65 4.39 1.17 -5.05
C HIS A 65 3.68 2.35 -4.43
N CYS A 66 2.55 2.12 -3.77
CA CYS A 66 1.64 3.17 -3.31
C CYS A 66 1.40 3.01 -1.81
N ALA A 67 1.73 3.99 -0.97
CA ALA A 67 1.54 3.87 0.47
C ALA A 67 0.38 4.71 0.99
N GLU A 68 -0.48 4.09 1.82
CA GLU A 68 -1.58 4.76 2.51
C GLU A 68 -1.05 5.59 3.68
N GLY A 69 -1.48 6.85 3.77
CA GLY A 69 -1.13 7.75 4.88
C GLY A 69 0.32 8.22 4.87
N CYS A 70 1.08 7.97 3.80
CA CYS A 70 2.43 8.49 3.63
C CYS A 70 2.42 9.93 3.10
N ARG A 71 3.25 10.80 3.68
CA ARG A 71 3.38 12.21 3.28
C ARG A 71 4.54 12.48 2.34
N ASP A 72 5.61 11.69 2.44
CA ASP A 72 6.81 11.83 1.60
C ASP A 72 7.42 10.47 1.28
N VAL A 73 7.31 10.09 -0.01
CA VAL A 73 7.81 8.82 -0.54
C VAL A 73 9.33 8.74 -0.69
N ARG A 74 10.01 9.90 -0.62
CA ARG A 74 11.49 9.98 -0.66
C ARG A 74 12.11 9.44 0.63
N MET A 75 11.36 9.47 1.73
CA MET A 75 11.79 8.96 3.03
C MET A 75 11.56 7.45 3.22
N TRP A 76 11.21 6.71 2.17
CA TRP A 76 11.05 5.25 2.28
C TRP A 76 12.40 4.56 2.40
N ALA A 77 12.51 3.65 3.36
CA ALA A 77 13.68 2.83 3.56
C ALA A 77 13.85 1.86 2.39
N GLY A 78 15.03 1.89 1.75
CA GLY A 78 15.38 1.03 0.62
C GLY A 78 15.23 -0.48 0.91
N SER A 79 15.35 -0.88 2.18
CA SER A 79 15.20 -2.27 2.64
C SER A 79 13.76 -2.78 2.62
N THR A 80 12.76 -1.89 2.56
CA THR A 80 11.33 -2.24 2.64
C THR A 80 10.58 -2.06 1.33
N VAL A 81 11.31 -1.68 0.28
CA VAL A 81 10.79 -1.51 -1.05
C VAL A 81 11.54 -2.44 -2.00
N SER A 82 10.97 -2.71 -3.17
CA SER A 82 11.65 -3.56 -4.16
C SER A 82 13.01 -2.96 -4.55
N VAL A 83 14.03 -3.81 -4.68
CA VAL A 83 15.37 -3.39 -5.15
C VAL A 83 15.25 -2.64 -6.47
N GLY A 84 15.92 -1.49 -6.59
CA GLY A 84 15.94 -0.69 -7.81
C GLY A 84 14.71 0.18 -8.06
N ILE A 85 13.74 0.23 -7.13
CA ILE A 85 12.55 1.08 -7.31
C ILE A 85 12.90 2.56 -7.15
N THR A 86 12.73 3.29 -8.24
CA THR A 86 12.95 4.73 -8.34
C THR A 86 11.81 5.53 -7.72
N VAL A 87 12.03 6.81 -7.44
CA VAL A 87 11.03 7.68 -6.77
C VAL A 87 9.78 7.91 -7.63
N ASP A 88 9.91 7.92 -8.96
CA ASP A 88 8.79 8.04 -9.91
C ASP A 88 7.85 6.82 -9.90
N ARG A 89 8.33 5.66 -9.41
CA ARG A 89 7.52 4.47 -9.20
C ARG A 89 6.96 4.37 -7.77
N ARG A 90 7.06 5.45 -6.99
CA ARG A 90 6.47 5.55 -5.64
C ARG A 90 5.35 6.58 -5.65
N GLY A 91 4.23 6.19 -5.06
CA GLY A 91 3.03 7.00 -4.95
C GLY A 91 2.48 7.02 -3.54
N ARG A 92 1.63 8.01 -3.28
CA ARG A 92 0.78 8.08 -2.09
C ARG A 92 -0.66 7.81 -2.49
N VAL A 93 -1.42 7.18 -1.60
CA VAL A 93 -2.85 6.85 -1.75
C VAL A 93 -3.62 7.19 -0.50
#